data_AF-A0AAD6Y4W4-F1
#
_entry.id   AF-A0AAD6Y4W4-F1
#
_cell.length_a   1.000
_cell.length_b   1.000
_cell.length_c   1.000
_cell.angle_alpha   90.00
_cell.angle_beta   90.00
_cell.angle_gamma   90.00
#
_symmetry.space_group_name_H-M   'P 1'
#
loop_
_entity.id
_entity.type
_entity.pdbx_description
1 polymer ?
#
loop_
_entity_poly.entity_id
_entity_poly.type
_entity_poly.pdbx_seq_one_letter_code
_entity_poly.pdbx_strand_id
1 'polypeptide(L)'
;SPCPELLVTNSIPSDVQINEIQCFIGSAEAKISIIDDQIAQMQRTLDRLGSRRVQLQDLVQSHRSVVSTIRRLPTDILGEIFSHASRSPVHSPEALSRLVGVCQRWRTIALASPLLW
;
A
#
# COMPACT_ATOMS: atom_id res chain seq x y z
N SER A 1 37.73 20.52 -3.38
CA SER A 1 38.69 20.06 -2.37
C SER A 1 39.73 21.15 -2.18
N PRO A 2 40.08 21.54 -0.95
CA PRO A 2 41.06 22.60 -0.67
C PRO A 2 42.48 22.21 -1.13
N CYS A 3 42.84 20.91 -1.10
CA CYS A 3 44.13 20.41 -1.58
C CYS A 3 43.91 19.18 -2.47
N PRO A 4 43.58 19.34 -3.77
CA PRO A 4 43.27 18.22 -4.65
C PRO A 4 44.48 17.34 -4.97
N GLU A 5 45.68 17.92 -5.01
CA GLU A 5 46.96 17.22 -5.25
C GLU A 5 47.20 16.10 -4.23
N LEU A 6 46.96 16.39 -2.94
CA LEU A 6 47.12 15.46 -1.82
C LEU A 6 46.11 14.29 -1.84
N LEU A 7 45.08 14.35 -2.69
CA LEU A 7 44.16 13.23 -2.89
C LEU A 7 44.71 12.17 -3.85
N VAL A 8 45.75 12.52 -4.62
CA VAL A 8 46.34 11.68 -5.67
C VAL A 8 47.80 11.33 -5.35
N THR A 9 48.46 12.11 -4.50
CA THR A 9 49.85 11.89 -4.09
C THR A 9 49.97 11.47 -2.62
N ASN A 10 50.98 10.66 -2.28
CA ASN A 10 51.32 10.29 -0.89
C ASN A 10 52.20 11.36 -0.20
N SER A 11 52.08 12.62 -0.59
CA SER A 11 52.87 13.71 -0.02
C SER A 11 52.39 14.07 1.38
N ILE A 12 53.32 14.40 2.28
CA ILE A 12 52.99 14.80 3.65
C ILE A 12 52.34 16.19 3.62
N PRO A 13 51.11 16.37 4.16
CA PRO A 13 50.46 17.68 4.23
C PRO A 13 51.19 18.62 5.21
N SER A 14 51.27 19.90 4.87
CA SER A 14 51.69 20.96 5.80
C SER A 14 50.59 21.34 6.80
N ASP A 15 50.94 21.97 7.92
CA ASP A 15 49.98 22.38 8.94
C ASP A 15 48.86 23.29 8.40
N VAL A 16 49.18 24.16 7.44
CA VAL A 16 48.19 25.02 6.77
C VAL A 16 47.19 24.19 5.98
N GLN A 17 47.68 23.22 5.19
CA GLN A 17 46.83 22.32 4.41
C GLN A 17 45.96 21.44 5.32
N ILE A 18 46.51 20.97 6.45
CA ILE A 18 45.74 20.21 7.46
C ILE A 18 44.56 21.05 7.96
N ASN A 19 44.82 22.32 8.32
CA ASN A 19 43.77 23.22 8.81
C ASN A 19 42.70 23.49 7.75
N GLU A 20 43.10 23.81 6.51
CA GLU A 20 42.18 24.02 5.39
C GLU A 20 41.31 22.78 5.10
N ILE A 21 41.91 21.59 5.12
CA ILE A 21 41.20 20.32 4.95
C ILE A 21 40.21 20.10 6.10
N GLN A 22 40.61 20.34 7.36
CA GLN A 22 39.71 20.19 8.51
C GLN A 22 38.53 21.16 8.46
N CYS A 23 38.75 22.43 8.11
CA CYS A 23 37.67 23.39 7.91
C CYS A 23 36.72 22.96 6.79
N PHE A 24 37.27 22.45 5.67
CA PHE A 24 36.46 21.93 4.58
C PHE A 24 35.63 20.72 4.99
N ILE A 25 36.21 19.76 5.72
CA ILE A 25 35.50 18.60 6.26
C ILE A 25 34.34 19.05 7.14
N GLY A 26 34.59 19.92 8.12
CA GLY A 26 33.53 20.42 9.01
C GLY A 26 32.40 21.12 8.26
N SER A 27 32.74 21.92 7.23
CA SER A 27 31.72 22.56 6.37
C SER A 27 30.93 21.53 5.54
N ALA A 28 31.59 20.50 5.02
CA ALA A 28 30.95 19.44 4.25
C ALA A 28 30.02 18.60 5.13
N GLU A 29 30.47 18.21 6.32
CA GLU A 29 29.67 17.47 7.31
C GLU A 29 28.43 18.25 7.74
N ALA A 30 28.56 19.57 7.98
CA ALA A 30 27.41 20.42 8.29
C ALA A 30 26.38 20.46 7.14
N LYS A 31 26.84 20.51 5.88
CA LYS A 31 25.95 20.47 4.72
C LYS A 31 25.27 19.12 4.57
N ILE A 32 26.00 18.02 4.80
CA ILE A 32 25.45 16.67 4.79
C ILE A 32 24.33 16.57 5.84
N SER A 33 24.58 17.00 7.08
CA SER A 33 23.56 16.99 8.14
C SER A 33 22.29 17.75 7.76
N ILE A 34 22.41 18.92 7.12
CA ILE A 34 21.25 19.70 6.66
C ILE A 34 20.46 18.92 5.58
N ILE A 35 21.15 18.26 4.66
CA ILE A 35 20.51 17.46 3.61
C ILE A 35 19.80 16.25 4.23
N ASP A 36 20.43 15.57 5.19
CA ASP A 36 19.83 14.43 5.90
C ASP A 36 18.56 14.82 6.65
N ASP A 37 18.56 15.98 7.31
CA ASP A 37 17.36 16.53 7.97
C ASP A 37 16.22 16.80 6.98
N GLN A 38 16.55 17.35 5.79
CA GLN A 38 15.57 17.57 4.73
C GLN A 38 15.00 16.25 4.21
N ILE A 39 15.85 15.24 3.99
CA ILE A 39 15.44 13.89 3.59
C ILE A 39 14.48 13.30 4.63
N ALA A 40 14.84 13.36 5.91
CA ALA A 40 14.01 12.84 7.00
C ALA A 40 12.66 13.58 7.10
N GLN A 41 12.62 14.88 6.84
CA GLN A 41 11.37 15.65 6.79
C GLN A 41 10.48 15.24 5.61
N MET A 42 11.07 15.06 4.43
CA MET A 42 10.32 14.63 3.24
C MET A 42 9.77 13.21 3.39
N GLN A 43 10.55 12.28 3.95
CA GLN A 43 10.11 10.92 4.25
C GLN A 43 8.91 10.90 5.20
N ARG A 44 8.98 11.65 6.32
CA ARG A 44 7.83 11.80 7.24
C ARG A 44 6.57 12.32 6.54
N THR A 45 6.76 13.24 5.59
CA THR A 45 5.64 13.79 4.80
C THR A 45 5.05 12.73 3.87
N LEU A 46 5.88 11.95 3.19
CA LEU A 46 5.46 10.84 2.34
C LEU A 46 4.71 9.77 3.14
N ASP A 47 5.22 9.38 4.31
CA ASP A 47 4.57 8.37 5.17
C ASP A 47 3.18 8.82 5.62
N ARG A 48 3.05 10.11 6.01
CA ARG A 48 1.76 10.70 6.38
C ARG A 48 0.78 10.69 5.22
N LEU A 49 1.22 11.11 4.03
CA LEU A 49 0.36 11.14 2.84
C LEU A 49 -0.02 9.73 2.38
N GLY A 50 0.92 8.77 2.43
CA GLY A 50 0.68 7.37 2.14
C GLY A 50 -0.37 6.76 3.06
N SER A 51 -0.24 7.00 4.38
CA SER A 51 -1.20 6.54 5.38
C SER A 51 -2.60 7.12 5.13
N ARG A 52 -2.68 8.42 4.83
CA ARG A 52 -3.95 9.07 4.50
C ARG A 52 -4.58 8.53 3.23
N ARG A 53 -3.77 8.22 2.21
CA ARG A 53 -4.22 7.63 0.95
C ARG A 53 -4.83 6.26 1.20
N VAL A 54 -4.17 5.39 1.96
CA VAL A 54 -4.69 4.05 2.30
C VAL A 54 -6.04 4.16 3.01
N GLN A 55 -6.14 5.00 4.04
CA GLN A 55 -7.41 5.23 4.75
C GLN A 55 -8.55 5.66 3.82
N LEU A 56 -8.29 6.56 2.87
CA LEU A 56 -9.28 7.02 1.92
C LEU A 56 -9.66 5.92 0.91
N GLN A 57 -8.70 5.10 0.48
CA GLN A 57 -8.98 3.97 -0.40
C GLN A 57 -9.89 2.95 0.29
N ASP A 58 -9.63 2.63 1.55
CA ASP A 58 -10.46 1.72 2.35
C ASP A 58 -11.87 2.27 2.54
N LEU A 59 -11.99 3.57 2.83
CA LEU A 59 -13.28 4.25 2.94
C LEU A 59 -14.07 4.18 1.63
N VAL A 60 -13.43 4.52 0.50
CA VAL A 60 -14.06 4.47 -0.82
C VAL A 60 -14.47 3.05 -1.17
N GLN A 61 -13.61 2.06 -0.93
CA GLN A 61 -13.91 0.67 -1.24
C GLN A 61 -15.09 0.15 -0.40
N SER A 62 -15.15 0.53 0.87
CA SER A 62 -16.26 0.19 1.76
C SER A 62 -17.59 0.75 1.24
N HIS A 63 -17.62 2.02 0.83
CA HIS A 63 -18.83 2.64 0.28
C HIS A 63 -19.21 2.11 -1.09
N ARG A 64 -18.23 1.83 -1.97
CA ARG A 64 -18.47 1.14 -3.25
C ARG A 64 -19.13 -0.22 -3.03
N SER A 65 -18.73 -0.95 -2.00
CA SER A 65 -19.36 -2.24 -1.67
C SER A 65 -20.84 -2.06 -1.27
N VAL A 66 -21.19 -0.97 -0.58
CA VAL A 66 -22.57 -0.66 -0.18
C VAL A 66 -23.46 -0.35 -1.38
N VAL A 67 -22.97 0.46 -2.32
CA VAL A 67 -23.75 0.85 -3.51
C VAL A 67 -23.66 -0.15 -4.67
N SER A 68 -22.93 -1.26 -4.47
CA SER A 68 -22.76 -2.29 -5.49
C SER A 68 -24.10 -2.88 -5.95
N THR A 69 -24.22 -3.14 -7.24
CA THR A 69 -25.44 -3.65 -7.88
C THR A 69 -25.94 -4.92 -7.20
N ILE A 70 -25.02 -5.77 -6.75
CA ILE A 70 -25.32 -7.05 -6.11
C ILE A 70 -26.13 -6.89 -4.81
N ARG A 71 -25.95 -5.78 -4.07
CA ARG A 71 -26.76 -5.47 -2.88
C ARG A 71 -28.15 -4.93 -3.23
N ARG A 72 -28.36 -4.49 -4.46
CA ARG A 72 -29.63 -3.92 -4.96
C ARG A 72 -30.47 -4.91 -5.76
N LEU A 73 -29.91 -6.06 -6.15
CA LEU A 73 -30.67 -7.09 -6.87
C LEU A 73 -31.87 -7.55 -6.03
N PRO A 74 -33.04 -7.78 -6.63
CA PRO A 74 -34.14 -8.48 -5.97
C PRO A 74 -33.73 -9.89 -5.54
N THR A 75 -34.42 -10.43 -4.53
CA THR A 75 -34.16 -11.77 -4.01
C THR A 75 -34.28 -12.84 -5.10
N ASP A 76 -35.30 -12.75 -5.96
CA ASP A 76 -35.56 -13.76 -7.00
C ASP A 76 -34.42 -13.81 -8.02
N ILE A 77 -33.95 -12.65 -8.46
CA ILE A 77 -32.80 -12.54 -9.39
C ILE A 77 -31.53 -13.09 -8.75
N LEU A 78 -31.31 -12.83 -7.46
CA LEU A 78 -30.14 -13.35 -6.75
C LEU A 78 -30.21 -14.87 -6.58
N GLY A 79 -31.40 -15.43 -6.32
CA GLY A 79 -31.63 -16.87 -6.26
C GLY A 79 -31.40 -17.56 -7.60
N GLU A 80 -31.84 -16.95 -8.71
CA GLU A 80 -31.59 -17.45 -10.06
C GLU A 80 -30.09 -17.48 -10.38
N ILE A 81 -29.36 -16.41 -10.02
CA ILE A 81 -27.90 -16.37 -10.14
C ILE A 81 -27.25 -17.51 -9.34
N PHE A 82 -27.70 -17.75 -8.11
CA PHE A 82 -27.18 -18.86 -7.31
C PHE A 82 -27.44 -20.22 -7.96
N SER A 83 -28.64 -20.41 -8.53
CA SER A 83 -29.00 -21.67 -9.20
C SER A 83 -28.17 -21.91 -10.46
N HIS A 84 -27.83 -20.87 -11.22
CA HIS A 84 -26.92 -21.01 -12.35
C HIS A 84 -25.49 -21.26 -11.88
N ALA A 85 -25.05 -20.58 -10.82
CA ALA A 85 -23.71 -20.75 -10.26
C ALA A 85 -23.49 -22.15 -9.68
N SER A 86 -24.48 -22.75 -9.01
CA SER A 86 -24.36 -24.09 -8.42
C SER A 86 -24.35 -25.21 -9.47
N ARG A 87 -24.97 -25.00 -10.64
CA ARG A 87 -25.03 -25.96 -11.75
C ARG A 87 -23.86 -25.85 -12.74
N SER A 88 -23.01 -24.84 -12.59
CA SER A 88 -21.87 -24.65 -13.47
C SER A 88 -20.84 -25.77 -13.27
N PRO A 89 -20.37 -26.46 -14.32
CA PRO A 89 -19.38 -27.54 -14.21
C PRO A 89 -18.01 -27.06 -13.69
N VAL A 90 -17.78 -25.74 -13.65
CA VAL A 90 -16.58 -25.10 -13.09
C VAL A 90 -16.67 -24.95 -11.55
N HIS A 91 -17.87 -25.08 -10.99
CA HIS A 91 -18.15 -24.83 -9.58
C HIS A 91 -18.35 -26.17 -8.86
N SER A 92 -17.43 -26.50 -7.94
CA SER A 92 -17.47 -27.70 -7.10
C SER A 92 -18.64 -27.62 -6.09
N PRO A 93 -18.97 -28.71 -5.36
CA PRO A 93 -19.96 -28.69 -4.27
C PRO A 93 -19.69 -27.59 -3.21
N GLU A 94 -18.46 -27.10 -3.13
CA GLU A 94 -18.05 -25.98 -2.27
C GLU A 94 -18.64 -24.63 -2.68
N ALA A 95 -19.21 -24.51 -3.89
CA ALA A 95 -19.78 -23.27 -4.39
C ALA A 95 -20.95 -22.79 -3.50
N LEU A 96 -21.80 -23.71 -3.04
CA LEU A 96 -22.88 -23.39 -2.10
C LEU A 96 -22.33 -22.89 -0.77
N SER A 97 -21.28 -23.53 -0.24
CA SER A 97 -20.59 -23.09 0.97
C SER A 97 -20.00 -21.68 0.81
N ARG A 98 -19.47 -21.36 -0.37
CA ARG A 98 -18.96 -20.01 -0.69
C ARG A 98 -20.08 -18.98 -0.76
N LEU A 99 -21.20 -19.28 -1.42
CA LEU A 99 -22.37 -18.40 -1.51
C LEU A 99 -22.96 -18.10 -0.13
N VAL A 100 -23.15 -19.14 0.68
CA VAL A 100 -23.65 -19.04 2.06
C VAL A 100 -22.65 -18.33 2.98
N GLY A 101 -21.36 -18.31 2.63
CA GLY A 101 -20.30 -17.61 3.35
C GLY A 101 -20.24 -16.10 3.11
N VAL A 102 -20.85 -15.56 2.05
CA VAL A 102 -20.67 -14.15 1.65
C VAL A 102 -21.30 -13.16 2.64
N CYS A 103 -22.59 -13.32 2.96
CA CYS A 103 -23.27 -12.46 3.93
C CYS A 103 -24.58 -13.11 4.43
N GLN A 104 -25.18 -12.54 5.47
CA GLN A 104 -26.46 -13.01 6.03
C GLN A 104 -27.55 -13.10 4.96
N ARG A 105 -27.69 -12.08 4.10
CA ARG A 105 -28.72 -12.05 3.05
C ARG A 105 -28.54 -13.18 2.04
N TRP A 106 -27.31 -13.42 1.59
CA TRP A 106 -26.99 -14.50 0.64
C TRP A 106 -27.28 -15.87 1.25
N ARG A 107 -26.90 -16.06 2.52
CA ARG A 107 -27.23 -17.25 3.29
C ARG A 107 -28.73 -17.49 3.39
N THR A 108 -29.50 -16.47 3.76
CA THR A 108 -30.97 -16.59 3.86
C THR A 108 -31.58 -17.00 2.52
N ILE A 109 -31.17 -16.39 1.42
CA ILE A 109 -31.71 -16.67 0.08
C ILE A 109 -31.31 -18.08 -0.39
N ALA A 110 -30.06 -18.47 -0.16
CA ALA A 110 -29.56 -19.79 -0.56
C ALA A 110 -30.21 -20.94 0.23
N LEU A 111 -30.39 -20.75 1.55
CA LEU A 111 -31.08 -21.74 2.40
C LEU A 111 -32.58 -21.83 2.10
N ALA A 112 -33.20 -20.73 1.67
CA ALA A 112 -34.62 -20.68 1.32
C ALA A 112 -34.93 -21.21 -0.09
N SER A 113 -33.91 -21.54 -0.89
CA SER A 113 -34.07 -21.98 -2.28
C SER A 113 -33.87 -23.50 -2.38
N PRO A 114 -34.94 -24.31 -2.50
CA PRO A 114 -34.84 -25.77 -2.52
C PRO A 114 -34.05 -26.32 -3.71
N LEU A 115 -34.00 -25.55 -4.82
CA LEU A 115 -33.28 -25.91 -6.05
C LEU A 115 -31.75 -25.92 -5.92
N LEU A 116 -31.23 -25.50 -4.77
CA LEU A 116 -29.80 -25.43 -4.47
C LEU A 116 -29.29 -26.61 -3.63
N TRP A 117 -30.17 -27.52 -3.18
CA TRP A 117 -29.85 -28.68 -2.35
C TRP A 117 -30.36 -29.96 -3.02
#